data_AF-A0A2A4LPH5-F1
#
_entry.id   AF-A0A2A4LPH5-F1
#
_cell.length_a   1.000
_cell.length_b   1.000
_cell.length_c   1.000
_cell.angle_alpha   90.00
_cell.angle_beta   90.00
_cell.angle_gamma   90.00
#
_symmetry.space_group_name_H-M   'P 1'
#
loop_
_entity.id
_entity.type
_entity.pdbx_description
1 polymer ?
#
loop_
_entity_poly.entity_id
_entity_poly.type
_entity_poly.pdbx_seq_one_letter_code
_entity_poly.pdbx_strand_id
1 'polypeptide(L)'
;KEVVPIGLKLKISEKKISQYVNPNEWNNLISDQNVTLIDIRKPFEYKVGTFKGAVNPKVNSFREFPKYFNKLKKNKKIAMFCTGGIRCEKASNFLKQKGFKNVFQLNGGILSYLNKVNAKKSLWEGECFVFDNRVSVKHKLSLGTYSMCRGCRMPISQFEKKSKKYKDGISCPHCYNKLTQLQKDRFAMRQKQILIAKQLNKPHIYQKEF
;
A
#
# COMPACT_ATOMS: atom_id res chain seq x y z
N LYS A 1 3.21 -15.72 -16.73
CA LYS A 1 2.72 -15.40 -15.36
C LYS A 1 2.60 -13.87 -15.23
N GLU A 2 1.53 -13.34 -14.66
CA GLU A 2 1.39 -11.89 -14.43
C GLU A 2 2.21 -11.45 -13.19
N VAL A 3 2.95 -10.34 -13.29
CA VAL A 3 3.71 -9.76 -12.15
C VAL A 3 2.77 -9.25 -11.04
N VAL A 4 1.61 -8.68 -11.40
CA VAL A 4 0.56 -8.23 -10.46
C VAL A 4 -0.81 -8.72 -10.96
N PRO A 5 -1.38 -9.81 -10.42
CA PRO A 5 -2.52 -10.47 -11.06
C PRO A 5 -3.81 -9.65 -10.91
N ILE A 6 -4.33 -9.12 -12.03
CA ILE A 6 -5.69 -8.54 -12.09
C ILE A 6 -6.74 -9.62 -12.40
N GLY A 7 -6.31 -10.80 -12.86
CA GLY A 7 -7.20 -11.92 -13.13
C GLY A 7 -7.98 -11.79 -14.44
N LEU A 8 -7.51 -10.96 -15.36
CA LEU A 8 -8.13 -10.73 -16.67
C LEU A 8 -7.05 -10.77 -17.75
N LYS A 9 -7.33 -11.45 -18.88
CA LYS A 9 -6.52 -11.35 -20.10
C LYS A 9 -6.75 -9.96 -20.72
N LEU A 10 -6.01 -8.96 -20.28
CA LEU A 10 -6.06 -7.62 -20.87
C LEU A 10 -5.24 -7.60 -22.16
N LYS A 11 -5.89 -7.34 -23.31
CA LYS A 11 -5.15 -6.97 -24.53
C LYS A 11 -4.45 -5.62 -24.27
N ILE A 12 -3.12 -5.62 -24.26
CA ILE A 12 -2.34 -4.38 -24.21
C ILE A 12 -2.56 -3.71 -25.57
N SER A 13 -3.33 -2.64 -25.59
CA SER A 13 -3.53 -1.82 -26.78
C SER A 13 -2.59 -0.63 -26.68
N GLU A 14 -1.53 -0.63 -27.50
CA GLU A 14 -0.58 0.48 -27.61
C GLU A 14 -1.28 1.81 -27.94
N LYS A 15 -2.44 1.75 -28.64
CA LYS A 15 -3.21 2.91 -29.10
C LYS A 15 -3.99 3.68 -28.02
N LYS A 16 -3.91 3.31 -26.73
CA LYS A 16 -4.63 4.01 -25.65
C LYS A 16 -3.73 4.30 -24.44
N ILE A 17 -2.60 4.98 -24.68
CA ILE A 17 -1.64 5.43 -23.66
C ILE A 17 -2.37 6.08 -22.47
N SER A 18 -2.32 5.46 -21.30
CA SER A 18 -2.83 6.01 -20.03
C SER A 18 -2.27 7.40 -19.78
N GLN A 19 -3.09 8.32 -19.25
CA GLN A 19 -2.63 9.69 -18.98
C GLN A 19 -1.80 9.66 -17.69
N TYR A 20 -0.48 9.56 -17.87
CA TYR A 20 0.49 9.71 -16.78
C TYR A 20 0.55 11.18 -16.37
N VAL A 21 0.48 11.43 -15.08
CA VAL A 21 0.58 12.77 -14.50
C VAL A 21 1.81 12.84 -13.64
N ASN A 22 2.66 13.84 -13.88
CA ASN A 22 3.92 13.97 -13.16
C ASN A 22 3.65 14.36 -11.70
N PRO A 23 4.53 13.97 -10.76
CA PRO A 23 4.35 14.33 -9.35
C PRO A 23 4.15 15.81 -9.06
N ASN A 24 4.84 16.69 -9.80
CA ASN A 24 4.74 18.14 -9.60
C ASN A 24 3.38 18.71 -10.06
N GLU A 25 2.70 18.03 -10.97
CA GLU A 25 1.37 18.39 -11.50
C GLU A 25 0.25 17.66 -10.76
N TRP A 26 0.59 16.59 -10.03
CA TRP A 26 -0.36 15.71 -9.36
C TRP A 26 -1.29 16.46 -8.40
N ASN A 27 -0.73 17.35 -7.59
CA ASN A 27 -1.50 18.12 -6.61
C ASN A 27 -2.61 18.95 -7.26
N ASN A 28 -2.33 19.56 -8.43
CA ASN A 28 -3.31 20.37 -9.15
C ASN A 28 -4.48 19.50 -9.63
N LEU A 29 -4.18 18.31 -10.17
CA LEU A 29 -5.21 17.36 -10.59
C LEU A 29 -6.08 16.91 -9.42
N ILE A 30 -5.47 16.49 -8.31
CA ILE A 30 -6.21 15.88 -7.20
C ILE A 30 -6.92 16.90 -6.30
N SER A 31 -6.67 18.19 -6.50
CA SER A 31 -7.39 19.27 -5.81
C SER A 31 -8.68 19.67 -6.54
N ASP A 32 -8.89 19.24 -7.79
CA ASP A 32 -10.15 19.44 -8.53
C ASP A 32 -11.27 18.59 -7.91
N GLN A 33 -12.33 19.22 -7.41
CA GLN A 33 -13.48 18.54 -6.80
C GLN A 33 -14.24 17.61 -7.77
N ASN A 34 -14.04 17.78 -9.08
CA ASN A 34 -14.61 16.92 -10.11
C ASN A 34 -13.80 15.63 -10.34
N VAL A 35 -12.65 15.49 -9.68
CA VAL A 35 -11.78 14.32 -9.79
C VAL A 35 -12.08 13.36 -8.64
N THR A 36 -12.45 12.12 -9.00
CA THR A 36 -12.49 11.02 -8.04
C THR A 36 -11.07 10.48 -7.86
N LEU A 37 -10.46 10.77 -6.71
CA LEU A 37 -9.17 10.24 -6.32
C LEU A 37 -9.31 8.86 -5.68
N ILE A 38 -8.66 7.84 -6.25
CA ILE A 38 -8.80 6.44 -5.83
C ILE A 38 -7.44 5.87 -5.43
N ASP A 39 -7.35 5.42 -4.18
CA ASP A 39 -6.23 4.62 -3.69
C ASP A 39 -6.48 3.15 -4.04
N ILE A 40 -5.77 2.65 -5.05
CA ILE A 40 -5.93 1.26 -5.52
C ILE A 40 -5.07 0.27 -4.74
N ARG A 41 -4.57 0.67 -3.57
CA ARG A 41 -3.81 -0.20 -2.67
C ARG A 41 -4.73 -0.96 -1.71
N LYS A 42 -4.18 -1.96 -1.03
CA LYS A 42 -4.90 -2.74 -0.03
C LYS A 42 -5.29 -1.86 1.18
N PRO A 43 -6.32 -2.24 1.95
CA PRO A 43 -6.80 -1.41 3.06
C PRO A 43 -5.73 -1.13 4.12
N PHE A 44 -4.81 -2.06 4.35
CA PHE A 44 -3.72 -1.84 5.30
C PHE A 44 -2.70 -0.80 4.80
N GLU A 45 -2.45 -0.74 3.49
CA GLU A 45 -1.53 0.23 2.90
C GLU A 45 -2.12 1.65 3.00
N TYR A 46 -3.44 1.78 2.78
CA TYR A 46 -4.20 3.01 2.96
C TYR A 46 -4.15 3.53 4.40
N LYS A 47 -4.23 2.63 5.39
CA LYS A 47 -4.18 3.00 6.82
C LYS A 47 -2.82 3.55 7.27
N VAL A 48 -1.72 3.15 6.61
CA VAL A 48 -0.38 3.67 6.92
C VAL A 48 -0.24 5.12 6.44
N GLY A 49 -0.91 5.46 5.35
CA GLY A 49 -0.97 6.81 4.80
C GLY A 49 -1.60 6.81 3.42
N THR A 50 -2.14 7.93 2.99
CA THR A 50 -2.83 8.11 1.69
C THR A 50 -2.81 9.57 1.27
N PHE A 51 -3.28 9.89 0.06
CA PHE A 51 -3.50 11.28 -0.32
C PHE A 51 -4.78 11.83 0.31
N LYS A 52 -4.74 13.09 0.77
CA LYS A 52 -5.91 13.79 1.30
C LYS A 52 -7.09 13.69 0.33
N GLY A 53 -8.24 13.28 0.84
CA GLY A 53 -9.47 13.11 0.04
C GLY A 53 -9.52 11.84 -0.83
N ALA A 54 -8.50 10.97 -0.80
CA ALA A 54 -8.51 9.72 -1.55
C ALA A 54 -9.54 8.72 -0.99
N VAL A 55 -10.26 8.05 -1.90
CA VAL A 55 -11.17 6.96 -1.55
C VAL A 55 -10.41 5.63 -1.64
N ASN A 56 -10.46 4.83 -0.58
CA ASN A 56 -10.06 3.43 -0.65
C ASN A 56 -11.29 2.52 -0.86
N PRO A 57 -11.34 1.73 -1.94
CA PRO A 57 -12.43 0.80 -2.23
C PRO A 57 -12.59 -0.36 -1.22
N LYS A 58 -11.71 -0.45 -0.21
CA LYS A 58 -11.64 -1.54 0.77
C LYS A 58 -11.49 -2.94 0.15
N VAL A 59 -10.82 -3.01 -1.00
CA VAL A 59 -10.62 -4.23 -1.77
C VAL A 59 -9.35 -4.96 -1.31
N ASN A 60 -9.48 -6.23 -0.89
CA ASN A 60 -8.35 -7.01 -0.37
C ASN A 60 -7.50 -7.64 -1.48
N SER A 61 -8.08 -7.91 -2.64
CA SER A 61 -7.39 -8.51 -3.79
C SER A 61 -7.49 -7.62 -5.02
N PHE A 62 -6.38 -7.41 -5.72
CA PHE A 62 -6.40 -6.60 -6.95
C PHE A 62 -7.38 -7.15 -8.02
N ARG A 63 -7.68 -8.46 -7.96
CA ARG A 63 -8.66 -9.14 -8.83
C ARG A 63 -10.11 -8.71 -8.61
N GLU A 64 -10.42 -8.07 -7.48
CA GLU A 64 -11.78 -7.63 -7.16
C GLU A 64 -12.05 -6.18 -7.61
N PHE A 65 -11.01 -5.42 -7.97
CA PHE A 65 -11.15 -4.04 -8.46
C PHE A 65 -12.10 -3.89 -9.66
N PRO A 66 -12.16 -4.83 -10.64
CA PRO A 66 -13.17 -4.79 -11.69
C PRO A 66 -14.60 -4.61 -11.18
N LYS A 67 -14.98 -5.25 -10.07
CA LYS A 67 -16.32 -5.11 -9.47
C LYS A 67 -16.56 -3.70 -8.94
N TYR A 68 -15.54 -3.09 -8.35
CA TYR A 68 -15.63 -1.71 -7.87
C TYR A 68 -15.73 -0.71 -9.05
N PHE A 69 -14.88 -0.86 -10.06
CA PHE A 69 -14.84 0.02 -11.21
C PHE A 69 -16.14 0.01 -12.03
N ASN A 70 -16.83 -1.13 -12.11
CA ASN A 70 -18.12 -1.22 -12.80
C ASN A 70 -19.22 -0.35 -12.14
N LYS A 71 -19.05 0.08 -10.89
CA LYS A 71 -19.98 0.99 -10.18
C LYS A 71 -19.72 2.47 -10.47
N LEU A 72 -18.60 2.81 -11.11
CA LEU A 72 -18.22 4.21 -11.37
C LEU A 72 -18.91 4.75 -12.62
N LYS A 73 -19.25 6.04 -12.60
CA LYS A 73 -19.79 6.76 -13.76
C LYS A 73 -18.69 7.04 -14.78
N LYS A 74 -18.89 6.63 -16.04
CA LYS A 74 -17.88 6.69 -17.12
C LYS A 74 -17.43 8.11 -17.51
N ASN A 75 -18.24 9.12 -17.23
CA ASN A 75 -17.98 10.52 -17.57
C ASN A 75 -17.14 11.26 -16.50
N LYS A 76 -16.96 10.69 -15.30
CA LYS A 76 -16.15 11.32 -14.25
C LYS A 76 -14.65 11.23 -14.56
N LYS A 77 -13.90 12.25 -14.13
CA LYS A 77 -12.43 12.19 -14.08
C LYS A 77 -12.01 11.28 -12.94
N ILE A 78 -11.13 10.32 -13.21
CA ILE A 78 -10.62 9.38 -12.23
C ILE A 78 -9.11 9.53 -12.15
N ALA A 79 -8.59 9.82 -10.95
CA ALA A 79 -7.15 9.84 -10.67
C ALA A 79 -6.80 8.66 -9.77
N MET A 80 -5.82 7.85 -10.17
CA MET A 80 -5.42 6.66 -9.42
C MET A 80 -3.93 6.67 -9.07
N PHE A 81 -3.61 6.14 -7.90
CA PHE A 81 -2.23 6.00 -7.47
C PHE A 81 -2.02 4.69 -6.69
N CYS A 82 -0.80 4.19 -6.73
CA CYS A 82 -0.32 3.11 -5.87
C CYS A 82 1.16 3.34 -5.56
N THR A 83 1.81 2.43 -4.83
CA THR A 83 3.19 2.61 -4.36
C THR A 83 4.16 2.95 -5.50
N GLY A 84 4.19 2.16 -6.58
CA GLY A 84 5.15 2.32 -7.68
C GLY A 84 4.55 2.36 -9.10
N GLY A 85 3.22 2.53 -9.24
CA GLY A 85 2.56 2.69 -10.54
C GLY A 85 1.99 1.42 -11.20
N ILE A 86 2.60 0.25 -10.99
CA ILE A 86 2.23 -1.01 -11.69
C ILE A 86 0.74 -1.41 -11.58
N ARG A 87 0.10 -1.21 -10.41
CA ARG A 87 -1.34 -1.49 -10.24
C ARG A 87 -2.19 -0.50 -11.04
N CYS A 88 -1.74 0.76 -11.14
CA CYS A 88 -2.47 1.81 -11.85
C CYS A 88 -2.47 1.51 -13.34
N GLU A 89 -1.36 1.03 -13.90
CA GLU A 89 -1.28 0.69 -15.31
C GLU A 89 -2.33 -0.35 -15.71
N LYS A 90 -2.44 -1.41 -14.91
CA LYS A 90 -3.46 -2.45 -15.11
C LYS A 90 -4.88 -1.94 -14.93
N ALA A 91 -5.12 -1.14 -13.89
CA ALA A 91 -6.43 -0.54 -13.63
C ALA A 91 -6.86 0.42 -14.74
N SER A 92 -5.92 1.26 -15.21
CA SER A 92 -6.11 2.20 -16.32
C SER A 92 -6.47 1.48 -17.61
N ASN A 93 -5.76 0.41 -17.95
CA ASN A 93 -6.06 -0.40 -19.12
C ASN A 93 -7.47 -1.02 -19.04
N PHE A 94 -7.85 -1.55 -17.88
CA PHE A 94 -9.20 -2.09 -17.66
C PHE A 94 -10.29 -1.02 -17.82
N LEU A 95 -10.15 0.14 -17.16
CA LEU A 95 -11.12 1.23 -17.23
C LEU A 95 -11.29 1.75 -18.67
N LYS A 96 -10.18 1.90 -19.41
CA LYS A 96 -10.24 2.33 -20.81
C LYS A 96 -10.95 1.33 -21.72
N GLN A 97 -10.76 0.03 -21.52
CA GLN A 97 -11.50 -1.00 -22.24
C GLN A 97 -13.00 -0.96 -21.92
N LYS A 98 -13.38 -0.52 -20.72
CA LYS A 98 -14.79 -0.30 -20.33
C LYS A 98 -15.38 1.02 -20.82
N GLY A 99 -14.61 1.83 -21.54
CA GLY A 99 -15.05 3.09 -22.17
C GLY A 99 -14.90 4.33 -21.28
N PHE A 100 -14.14 4.26 -20.19
CA PHE A 100 -13.77 5.47 -19.43
C PHE A 100 -12.77 6.28 -20.26
N LYS A 101 -13.06 7.58 -20.44
CA LYS A 101 -12.21 8.49 -21.22
C LYS A 101 -11.16 9.22 -20.37
N ASN A 102 -11.56 9.62 -19.16
CA ASN A 102 -10.77 10.50 -18.29
C ASN A 102 -10.13 9.71 -17.14
N VAL A 103 -9.08 8.94 -17.45
CA VAL A 103 -8.37 8.09 -16.48
C VAL A 103 -6.91 8.50 -16.38
N PHE A 104 -6.55 9.04 -15.22
CA PHE A 104 -5.24 9.59 -14.91
C PHE A 104 -4.53 8.71 -13.88
N GLN A 105 -3.21 8.62 -13.97
CA GLN A 105 -2.40 7.89 -13.02
C GLN A 105 -1.11 8.61 -12.66
N LEU A 106 -0.71 8.51 -11.39
CA LEU A 106 0.52 9.12 -10.89
C LEU A 106 1.76 8.42 -11.47
N ASN A 107 2.58 9.18 -12.20
CA ASN A 107 3.79 8.68 -12.83
C ASN A 107 4.84 8.27 -11.79
N GLY A 108 5.23 6.99 -11.79
CA GLY A 108 6.12 6.39 -10.80
C GLY A 108 5.50 6.21 -9.40
N GLY A 109 4.18 6.42 -9.25
CA GLY A 109 3.46 6.20 -8.01
C GLY A 109 3.86 7.11 -6.84
N ILE A 110 3.46 6.70 -5.64
CA ILE A 110 3.70 7.45 -4.39
C ILE A 110 5.19 7.65 -4.14
N LEU A 111 6.05 6.68 -4.46
CA LEU A 111 7.49 6.79 -4.24
C LEU A 111 8.10 7.94 -5.06
N SER A 112 7.73 8.05 -6.34
CA SER A 112 8.14 9.17 -7.20
C SER A 112 7.66 10.51 -6.64
N TYR A 113 6.42 10.55 -6.12
CA TYR A 113 5.86 11.74 -5.49
C TYR A 113 6.60 12.17 -4.21
N LEU A 114 6.81 11.25 -3.27
CA LEU A 114 7.50 11.54 -2.01
C LEU A 114 8.96 11.97 -2.22
N ASN A 115 9.59 11.54 -3.30
CA ASN A 115 10.95 11.94 -3.66
C ASN A 115 11.00 13.37 -4.22
N LYS A 116 10.10 13.69 -5.16
CA LYS A 116 10.15 14.94 -5.95
C LYS A 116 9.42 16.11 -5.31
N VAL A 117 8.27 15.87 -4.67
CA VAL A 117 7.41 16.94 -4.13
C VAL A 117 7.88 17.36 -2.74
N ASN A 118 7.94 18.68 -2.52
CA ASN A 118 8.30 19.26 -1.23
C ASN A 118 7.24 18.92 -0.17
N ALA A 119 7.66 18.44 0.99
CA ALA A 119 6.79 18.07 2.10
C ALA A 119 5.81 19.19 2.52
N LYS A 120 6.24 20.46 2.48
CA LYS A 120 5.39 21.62 2.82
C LYS A 120 4.21 21.83 1.85
N LYS A 121 4.34 21.34 0.61
CA LYS A 121 3.31 21.42 -0.43
C LYS A 121 2.61 20.07 -0.64
N SER A 122 2.94 19.07 0.16
CA SER A 122 2.46 17.70 -0.04
C SER A 122 0.99 17.57 0.35
N LEU A 123 0.24 16.82 -0.44
CA LEU A 123 -1.11 16.36 -0.11
C LEU A 123 -1.10 14.92 0.44
N TRP A 124 0.09 14.34 0.66
CA TRP A 124 0.24 13.02 1.26
C TRP A 124 0.12 13.11 2.80
N GLU A 125 -0.69 12.23 3.38
CA GLU A 125 -0.93 12.12 4.81
C GLU A 125 -0.40 10.78 5.32
N GLY A 126 0.41 10.79 6.40
CA GLY A 126 1.01 9.58 6.98
C GLY A 126 2.28 9.12 6.27
N GLU A 127 2.52 7.81 6.23
CA GLU A 127 3.71 7.19 5.63
C GLU A 127 3.32 6.27 4.46
N CYS A 128 4.25 5.99 3.54
CA CYS A 128 4.00 5.09 2.42
C CYS A 128 4.48 3.67 2.74
N PHE A 129 3.57 2.72 2.82
CA PHE A 129 3.91 1.30 2.98
C PHE A 129 4.73 0.77 1.79
N VAL A 130 5.81 0.06 2.10
CA VAL A 130 6.68 -0.64 1.12
C VAL A 130 6.84 -2.11 1.48
N PHE A 131 6.96 -2.95 0.46
CA PHE A 131 7.01 -4.42 0.59
C PHE A 131 8.46 -4.91 0.79
N ASP A 132 9.18 -4.31 1.72
CA ASP A 132 10.55 -4.67 2.09
C ASP A 132 10.81 -4.39 3.57
N ASN A 133 12.07 -4.55 4.00
CA ASN A 133 12.49 -4.45 5.40
C ASN A 133 12.19 -3.09 6.04
N ARG A 134 12.04 -2.04 5.23
CA ARG A 134 11.76 -0.69 5.72
C ARG A 134 10.33 -0.56 6.22
N VAL A 135 9.40 -1.40 5.75
CA VAL A 135 7.95 -1.41 6.05
C VAL A 135 7.21 -0.14 5.56
N SER A 136 7.79 1.02 5.77
CA SER A 136 7.23 2.31 5.38
C SER A 136 8.35 3.32 5.08
N VAL A 137 8.05 4.30 4.23
CA VAL A 137 8.92 5.43 3.92
C VAL A 137 8.17 6.76 4.01
N LYS A 138 8.91 7.84 4.27
CA LYS A 138 8.40 9.22 4.32
C LYS A 138 8.86 10.01 3.09
N HIS A 139 8.66 11.33 3.12
CA HIS A 139 9.26 12.24 2.14
C HIS A 139 10.77 12.04 2.03
N LYS A 140 11.32 12.29 0.84
CA LYS A 140 12.72 11.97 0.48
C LYS A 140 13.08 10.49 0.63
N LEU A 141 12.06 9.61 0.65
CA LEU A 141 12.21 8.16 0.80
C LEU A 141 12.97 7.75 2.07
N SER A 142 12.98 8.62 3.09
CA SER A 142 13.60 8.31 4.37
C SER A 142 12.83 7.20 5.07
N LEU A 143 13.50 6.46 5.94
CA LEU A 143 12.88 5.38 6.71
C LEU A 143 11.69 5.88 7.53
N GLY A 144 10.59 5.13 7.49
CA GLY A 144 9.39 5.39 8.27
C GLY A 144 9.47 4.90 9.71
N THR A 145 8.36 5.03 10.44
CA THR A 145 8.25 4.66 11.85
C THR A 145 7.48 3.36 12.07
N TYR A 146 6.80 2.84 11.05
CA TYR A 146 6.08 1.58 11.16
C TYR A 146 7.04 0.40 11.23
N SER A 147 6.58 -0.65 11.88
CA SER A 147 7.25 -1.95 11.88
C SER A 147 6.25 -3.05 11.56
N MET A 148 6.73 -4.19 11.10
CA MET A 148 5.85 -5.30 10.74
C MET A 148 5.54 -6.18 11.95
N CYS A 149 4.27 -6.46 12.20
CA CYS A 149 3.85 -7.47 13.17
C CYS A 149 4.39 -8.84 12.77
N ARG A 150 5.19 -9.49 13.61
CA ARG A 150 5.65 -10.86 13.36
C ARG A 150 4.55 -11.93 13.51
N GLY A 151 3.43 -11.59 14.14
CA GLY A 151 2.28 -12.48 14.31
C GLY A 151 1.32 -12.47 13.11
N CYS A 152 0.95 -11.29 12.60
CA CYS A 152 -0.04 -11.15 11.54
C CYS A 152 0.43 -10.43 10.27
N ARG A 153 1.72 -10.05 10.21
CA ARG A 153 2.35 -9.36 9.06
C ARG A 153 1.74 -8.00 8.70
N MET A 154 0.87 -7.45 9.55
CA MET A 154 0.35 -6.10 9.40
C MET A 154 1.38 -5.05 9.85
N PRO A 155 1.45 -3.88 9.19
CA PRO A 155 2.20 -2.75 9.71
C PRO A 155 1.61 -2.29 11.05
N ILE A 156 2.48 -1.94 12.00
CA ILE A 156 2.13 -1.45 13.34
C ILE A 156 2.84 -0.12 13.55
N SER A 157 2.07 0.91 13.91
CA SER A 157 2.56 2.23 14.30
C SER A 157 3.22 2.24 15.68
N GLN A 158 3.99 3.28 15.99
CA GLN A 158 4.54 3.48 17.34
C GLN A 158 3.44 3.61 18.41
N PHE A 159 2.30 4.20 18.06
CA PHE A 159 1.15 4.33 18.96
C PHE A 159 0.56 2.96 19.30
N GLU A 160 0.35 2.10 18.31
CA GLU A 160 -0.21 0.76 18.50
C GLU A 160 0.70 -0.16 19.32
N LYS A 161 2.02 0.07 19.29
CA LYS A 161 2.98 -0.64 20.15
C LYS A 161 2.80 -0.34 21.63
N LYS A 162 2.18 0.79 22.00
CA LYS A 162 1.90 1.14 23.41
C LYS A 162 0.71 0.37 23.98
N SER A 163 -0.04 -0.36 23.14
CA SER A 163 -1.19 -1.14 23.58
C SER A 163 -0.78 -2.33 24.44
N LYS A 164 -1.57 -2.66 25.47
CA LYS A 164 -1.45 -3.93 26.23
C LYS A 164 -1.59 -5.19 25.34
N LYS A 165 -2.18 -5.05 24.15
CA LYS A 165 -2.33 -6.10 23.15
C LYS A 165 -1.07 -6.30 22.27
N TYR A 166 -0.07 -5.45 22.42
CA TYR A 166 1.21 -5.61 21.74
C TYR A 166 2.18 -6.42 22.60
N LYS A 167 2.73 -7.48 21.99
CA LYS A 167 3.87 -8.23 22.53
C LYS A 167 4.83 -8.47 21.38
N ASP A 168 6.05 -7.96 21.49
CA ASP A 168 7.02 -8.03 20.41
C ASP A 168 7.25 -9.47 19.95
N GLY A 169 7.38 -9.67 18.63
CA GLY A 169 7.50 -11.00 18.03
C GLY A 169 6.22 -11.86 18.03
N ILE A 170 5.20 -11.51 18.82
CA ILE A 170 4.06 -12.36 19.13
C ILE A 170 2.75 -11.80 18.57
N SER A 171 2.35 -10.60 19.01
CA SER A 171 1.00 -10.08 18.74
C SER A 171 0.95 -8.56 18.72
N CYS A 172 -0.13 -8.04 18.15
CA CYS A 172 -0.43 -6.60 18.10
C CYS A 172 -1.95 -6.39 18.22
N PRO A 173 -2.42 -5.14 18.36
CA PRO A 173 -3.86 -4.84 18.45
C PRO A 173 -4.73 -5.45 17.34
N HIS A 174 -4.18 -5.67 16.13
CA HIS A 174 -4.92 -6.23 15.00
C HIS A 174 -5.15 -7.74 15.07
N CYS A 175 -4.32 -8.48 15.82
CA CYS A 175 -4.34 -9.93 15.84
C CYS A 175 -4.45 -10.55 17.23
N TYR A 176 -4.22 -9.80 18.31
CA TYR A 176 -4.23 -10.33 19.68
C TYR A 176 -5.47 -11.18 20.01
N ASN A 177 -6.66 -10.72 19.59
CA ASN A 177 -7.94 -11.41 19.79
C ASN A 177 -8.23 -12.50 18.74
N LYS A 178 -7.45 -12.57 17.65
CA LYS A 178 -7.63 -13.54 16.56
C LYS A 178 -6.68 -14.74 16.68
N LEU A 179 -5.63 -14.59 17.48
CA LEU A 179 -4.62 -15.63 17.68
C LEU A 179 -5.06 -16.61 18.77
N THR A 180 -4.96 -17.90 18.46
CA THR A 180 -5.14 -18.97 19.44
C THR A 180 -3.97 -19.00 20.44
N GLN A 181 -4.17 -19.66 21.58
CA GLN A 181 -3.10 -19.80 22.57
C GLN A 181 -1.88 -20.55 21.99
N LEU A 182 -2.11 -21.66 21.29
CA LEU A 182 -1.07 -22.40 20.57
C LEU A 182 -0.27 -21.53 19.58
N GLN A 183 -0.94 -20.63 18.85
CA GLN A 183 -0.24 -19.69 17.96
C GLN A 183 0.62 -18.70 18.74
N LYS A 184 0.11 -18.16 19.85
CA LYS A 184 0.87 -17.24 20.73
C LYS A 184 2.10 -17.92 21.30
N ASP A 185 1.97 -19.16 21.77
CA ASP A 185 3.07 -19.94 22.36
C ASP A 185 4.15 -20.24 21.31
N ARG A 186 3.76 -20.67 20.11
CA ARG A 186 4.70 -20.86 18.99
C ARG A 186 5.44 -19.58 18.62
N PHE A 187 4.73 -18.45 18.56
CA PHE A 187 5.35 -17.17 18.24
C PHE A 187 6.29 -16.69 19.35
N ALA A 188 5.94 -16.94 20.62
CA ALA A 188 6.79 -16.65 21.76
C ALA A 188 8.08 -17.49 21.74
N MET A 189 7.98 -18.79 21.43
CA MET A 189 9.14 -19.67 21.27
C MET A 189 10.07 -19.18 20.16
N ARG A 190 9.52 -18.84 18.98
CA ARG A 190 10.29 -18.24 17.87
C ARG A 190 10.98 -16.94 18.31
N GLN A 191 10.25 -16.05 18.99
CA GLN A 191 10.83 -14.78 19.46
C GLN A 191 11.96 -15.02 20.46
N LYS A 192 11.80 -15.98 21.37
CA LYS A 192 12.86 -16.38 22.32
C LYS A 192 14.12 -16.85 21.59
N GLN A 193 13.99 -17.70 20.56
CA GLN A 193 15.12 -18.14 19.74
C GLN A 193 15.83 -16.98 19.02
N ILE A 194 15.07 -16.02 18.48
CA ILE A 194 15.62 -14.81 17.85
C ILE A 194 16.42 -13.97 18.86
N LEU A 195 15.90 -13.78 20.08
CA LEU A 195 16.57 -13.01 21.13
C LEU A 195 17.87 -13.69 21.59
N ILE A 196 17.84 -15.00 21.80
CA ILE A 196 19.03 -15.79 22.16
C ILE A 196 20.09 -15.71 21.05
N ALA A 197 19.71 -15.88 19.79
CA ALA A 197 20.66 -15.78 18.67
C ALA A 197 21.31 -14.40 18.60
N LYS A 198 20.55 -13.32 18.83
CA LYS A 198 21.08 -11.95 18.91
C LYS A 198 22.07 -11.78 20.07
N GLN A 199 21.77 -12.31 21.25
CA GLN A 199 22.69 -12.25 22.40
C GLN A 199 24.00 -12.98 22.13
N LEU A 200 23.95 -14.09 21.39
CA LEU A 200 25.12 -14.90 21.05
C LEU A 200 25.85 -14.41 19.78
N ASN A 201 25.44 -13.28 19.18
CA ASN A 201 25.92 -12.81 17.87
C ASN A 201 25.90 -13.88 16.76
N LYS A 202 24.94 -14.83 16.85
CA LYS A 202 24.76 -15.90 15.85
C LYS A 202 23.63 -15.55 14.89
N PRO A 203 23.73 -15.92 13.60
CA PRO A 203 22.62 -15.75 12.68
C PRO A 203 21.46 -16.65 13.09
N HIS A 204 20.25 -16.10 13.12
CA HIS A 204 19.05 -16.90 13.32
C HIS A 204 18.56 -17.42 11.97
N ILE A 205 18.32 -18.73 11.85
CA ILE A 205 18.04 -19.43 10.59
C ILE A 205 16.83 -18.83 9.83
N TYR A 206 15.87 -18.23 10.54
CA TYR A 206 14.68 -17.58 9.97
C TYR A 206 14.80 -16.05 9.81
N GLN A 207 15.95 -15.54 9.35
CA GLN A 207 16.13 -14.09 9.10
C GLN A 207 15.47 -13.60 7.79
N LYS A 208 15.23 -14.49 6.82
CA LYS A 208 14.66 -14.15 5.51
C LYS A 208 13.17 -14.49 5.45
N GLU A 209 12.32 -13.63 6.00
CA GLU A 209 10.89 -13.67 5.64
C GLU A 209 10.31 -12.26 5.60
N PHE A 210 10.58 -11.60 4.48
CA PHE A 210 9.73 -10.59 3.88
C PHE A 210 9.09 -11.21 2.64
#